data_AF-A0A9P9J7T9-F1
#
_entry.id   AF-A0A9P9J7T9-F1
#
_cell.length_a   1.000
_cell.length_b   1.000
_cell.length_c   1.000
_cell.angle_alpha   90.00
_cell.angle_beta   90.00
_cell.angle_gamma   90.00
#
_symmetry.space_group_name_H-M   'P 1'
#
loop_
_entity.id
_entity.type
_entity.pdbx_description
1 polymer ?
#
loop_
_entity_poly.entity_id
_entity_poly.type
_entity_poly.pdbx_seq_one_letter_code
_entity_poly.pdbx_strand_id
1 'polypeptide(L)'
;MPSSPNHKSPTAGDADGAQADDKPRLTEEEKKQNHIASEQKRRQAIREGFDRLTELVPGLEGQGRSEGLVLKRTVDYMREQLVERQAMIERIEQAGGGVDDKLKR
;
A
#
# COMPACT_ATOMS: atom_id res chain seq x y z
N MET A 1 -5.50 11.95 46.10
CA MET A 1 -6.20 11.99 44.80
C MET A 1 -6.04 13.39 44.22
N PRO A 2 -5.01 13.68 43.41
CA PRO A 2 -4.92 14.97 42.73
C PRO A 2 -5.61 14.89 41.35
N SER A 3 -6.58 15.78 41.14
CA SER A 3 -7.17 16.05 39.83
C SER A 3 -6.40 17.19 39.16
N SER A 4 -6.01 16.94 37.90
CA SER A 4 -5.56 17.81 36.80
C SER A 4 -5.26 19.30 37.02
N PRO A 5 -4.23 19.80 36.30
CA PRO A 5 -4.29 21.13 35.68
C PRO A 5 -4.11 21.07 34.16
N ASN A 6 -5.02 21.78 33.48
CA ASN A 6 -4.96 22.15 32.06
C ASN A 6 -4.23 23.50 31.93
N HIS A 7 -3.19 23.65 31.10
CA HIS A 7 -2.88 24.97 30.53
C HIS A 7 -1.90 25.01 29.34
N LYS A 8 -2.36 25.73 28.30
CA LYS A 8 -1.68 26.71 27.42
C LYS A 8 -0.67 26.24 26.37
N SER A 9 -1.07 26.48 25.13
CA SER A 9 -0.27 26.61 23.90
C SER A 9 0.98 27.48 24.07
N PRO A 10 2.07 27.22 23.34
CA PRO A 10 3.13 28.20 23.16
C PRO A 10 2.90 29.02 21.89
N THR A 11 2.91 30.34 22.02
CA THR A 11 3.06 31.29 20.92
C THR A 11 4.36 32.06 21.07
N ALA A 12 4.99 32.34 19.93
CA ALA A 12 6.00 33.37 19.66
C ALA A 12 7.45 33.10 20.11
N GLY A 13 8.25 32.68 19.14
CA GLY A 13 9.64 33.10 18.98
C GLY A 13 9.78 33.67 17.57
N ASP A 14 9.83 35.00 17.47
CA ASP A 14 10.01 35.77 16.24
C ASP A 14 11.45 36.30 16.23
N ALA A 15 12.22 36.01 15.18
CA ALA A 15 13.28 36.86 14.63
C ALA A 15 14.05 36.14 13.50
N ASP A 16 13.61 36.45 12.28
CA ASP A 16 14.40 36.91 11.14
C ASP A 16 15.41 35.98 10.44
N GLY A 17 15.14 35.79 9.15
CA GLY A 17 15.88 34.96 8.20
C GLY A 17 15.14 34.92 6.86
N ALA A 18 14.97 36.11 6.27
CA ALA A 18 14.31 36.38 5.01
C ALA A 18 14.72 35.45 3.85
N GLN A 19 13.79 34.58 3.43
CA GLN A 19 13.59 34.06 2.06
C GLN A 19 12.39 33.09 2.07
N ALA A 20 11.19 33.60 2.32
CA ALA A 20 9.98 32.78 2.31
C ALA A 20 8.77 33.49 1.69
N ASP A 21 9.01 34.32 0.68
CA ASP A 21 8.00 34.76 -0.28
C ASP A 21 8.50 34.23 -1.63
N ASP A 22 7.86 33.27 -2.30
CA ASP A 22 6.69 33.56 -3.12
C ASP A 22 5.95 32.25 -3.51
N LYS A 23 5.43 31.51 -2.53
CA LYS A 23 4.41 30.49 -2.81
C LYS A 23 3.06 31.05 -2.39
N PRO A 24 2.23 31.58 -3.31
CA PRO A 24 0.90 32.02 -2.95
C PRO A 24 0.17 30.87 -2.24
N ARG A 25 -0.48 31.18 -1.12
CA ARG A 25 -1.39 30.24 -0.47
C ARG A 25 -2.41 29.84 -1.53
N LEU A 26 -2.43 28.56 -1.90
CA LEU A 26 -3.32 28.02 -2.93
C LEU A 26 -4.73 28.59 -2.71
N THR A 27 -5.25 29.24 -3.75
CA THR A 27 -6.64 29.73 -3.78
C THR A 27 -7.59 28.56 -3.50
N GLU A 28 -8.81 28.84 -3.03
CA GLU A 28 -9.82 27.79 -2.81
C GLU A 28 -10.08 26.99 -4.09
N GLU A 29 -10.02 27.65 -5.26
CA GLU A 29 -10.09 27.03 -6.58
C GLU A 29 -8.90 26.07 -6.82
N GLU A 30 -7.67 26.51 -6.58
CA GLU A 30 -6.46 25.68 -6.74
C GLU A 30 -6.43 24.49 -5.78
N LYS A 31 -6.85 24.67 -4.51
CA LYS A 31 -6.98 23.56 -3.56
C LYS A 31 -7.98 22.52 -4.05
N LYS A 32 -9.13 22.96 -4.57
CA LYS A 32 -10.16 22.06 -5.12
C LYS A 32 -9.63 21.29 -6.31
N GLN A 33 -8.93 21.95 -7.24
CA GLN A 33 -8.29 21.29 -8.38
C GLN A 33 -7.22 20.30 -7.95
N ASN A 34 -6.37 20.68 -6.99
CA ASN A 34 -5.32 19.80 -6.47
C ASN A 34 -5.91 18.56 -5.77
N HIS A 35 -6.98 18.73 -4.99
CA HIS A 35 -7.68 17.62 -4.36
C HIS A 35 -8.25 16.63 -5.39
N ILE A 36 -8.90 17.14 -6.45
CA ILE A 36 -9.43 16.32 -7.55
C ILE A 36 -8.29 15.55 -8.24
N ALA A 37 -7.19 16.25 -8.58
CA ALA A 37 -6.05 15.64 -9.24
C ALA A 37 -5.38 14.56 -8.37
N SER A 38 -5.21 14.83 -7.07
CA SER A 38 -4.64 13.87 -6.12
C SER A 38 -5.50 12.62 -5.99
N GLU A 39 -6.83 12.77 -5.90
CA GLU A 39 -7.74 11.62 -5.82
C GLU A 39 -7.82 10.84 -7.14
N GLN A 40 -7.77 11.51 -8.29
CA GLN A 40 -7.65 10.84 -9.59
C GLN A 40 -6.37 10.00 -9.68
N LYS A 41 -5.22 10.58 -9.29
CA LYS A 41 -3.95 9.85 -9.25
C LYS A 41 -4.00 8.66 -8.29
N ARG A 42 -4.59 8.84 -7.10
CA ARG A 42 -4.79 7.76 -6.14
C ARG A 42 -5.64 6.62 -6.72
N ARG A 43 -6.77 6.96 -7.36
CA ARG A 43 -7.65 5.96 -8.00
C ARG A 43 -6.97 5.25 -9.16
N GLN A 44 -6.18 5.97 -9.94
CA GLN A 44 -5.41 5.38 -11.04
C GLN A 44 -4.39 4.36 -10.53
N ALA A 45 -3.63 4.72 -9.49
CA ALA A 45 -2.68 3.80 -8.86
C ALA A 45 -3.34 2.54 -8.28
N ILE A 46 -4.55 2.66 -7.73
CA ILE A 46 -5.33 1.50 -7.26
C ILE A 46 -5.71 0.59 -8.43
N ARG A 47 -6.20 1.14 -9.53
CA ARG A 47 -6.58 0.36 -10.73
C ARG A 47 -5.38 -0.37 -11.33
N GLU A 48 -4.25 0.30 -11.47
CA GLU A 48 -3.00 -0.33 -11.92
C GLU A 48 -2.55 -1.46 -10.97
N GLY A 49 -2.84 -1.33 -9.67
CA GLY A 49 -2.68 -2.42 -8.71
C GLY A 49 -3.53 -3.64 -9.05
N PHE A 50 -4.80 -3.44 -9.36
CA PHE A 50 -5.73 -4.52 -9.75
C PHE A 50 -5.36 -5.15 -11.09
N ASP A 51 -4.96 -4.34 -12.08
CA ASP A 51 -4.53 -4.86 -13.39
C ASP A 51 -3.32 -5.79 -13.23
N ARG A 52 -2.32 -5.38 -12.43
CA ARG A 52 -1.17 -6.25 -12.10
C ARG A 52 -1.56 -7.54 -11.38
N LEU A 53 -2.56 -7.50 -10.48
CA LEU A 53 -3.05 -8.73 -9.85
C LEU A 53 -3.66 -9.69 -10.87
N THR A 54 -4.38 -9.17 -11.87
CA THR A 54 -4.97 -10.02 -12.92
C THR A 54 -3.95 -10.66 -13.86
N GLU A 55 -2.77 -10.05 -14.01
CA GLU A 55 -1.65 -10.63 -14.77
C GLU A 55 -0.92 -11.73 -13.99
N LEU A 56 -0.83 -11.61 -12.66
CA LEU A 56 -0.12 -12.56 -11.81
C LEU A 56 -0.94 -13.79 -11.43
N VAL A 57 -2.26 -13.64 -11.32
CA VAL A 57 -3.15 -14.70 -10.86
C VAL A 57 -3.79 -15.41 -12.05
N PRO A 58 -3.50 -16.72 -12.25
CA PRO A 58 -4.02 -17.47 -13.39
C PRO A 58 -5.55 -17.45 -13.45
N GLY A 59 -6.08 -17.18 -14.64
CA GLY A 59 -7.52 -17.20 -14.92
C GLY A 59 -8.28 -15.91 -14.57
N LEU A 60 -7.59 -14.83 -14.20
CA LEU A 60 -8.19 -13.51 -13.95
C LEU A 60 -7.98 -12.50 -15.09
N GLU A 61 -7.42 -12.91 -16.22
CA GLU A 61 -7.15 -12.04 -17.37
C GLU A 61 -8.43 -11.30 -17.81
N GLY A 62 -8.35 -9.97 -17.87
CA GLY A 62 -9.49 -9.11 -18.24
C GLY A 62 -10.55 -8.92 -17.16
N GLN A 63 -10.39 -9.48 -15.94
CA GLN A 63 -11.33 -9.32 -14.83
C GLN A 63 -10.99 -8.18 -13.87
N GLY A 64 -10.10 -7.25 -14.24
CA GLY A 64 -9.60 -6.16 -13.38
C GLY A 64 -10.68 -5.20 -12.84
N ARG A 65 -11.91 -5.28 -13.36
CA ARG A 65 -13.05 -4.47 -12.91
C ARG A 65 -13.90 -5.12 -11.80
N SER A 66 -13.64 -6.38 -11.47
CA SER A 66 -14.36 -7.11 -10.41
C SER A 66 -13.52 -7.16 -9.15
N GLU A 67 -13.36 -6.02 -8.46
CA GLU A 67 -12.42 -5.85 -7.33
C GLU A 67 -12.52 -6.98 -6.28
N GLY A 68 -13.73 -7.31 -5.82
CA GLY A 68 -13.92 -8.36 -4.81
C GLY A 68 -13.57 -9.78 -5.31
N LEU A 69 -13.82 -10.07 -6.58
CA LEU A 69 -13.46 -11.35 -7.18
C LEU A 69 -11.93 -11.48 -7.31
N VAL A 70 -11.29 -10.41 -7.79
CA VAL A 70 -9.83 -10.37 -7.95
C VAL A 70 -9.14 -10.58 -6.61
N LEU A 71 -9.54 -9.85 -5.57
CA LEU A 71 -8.95 -10.01 -4.24
C LEU A 71 -9.15 -11.43 -3.68
N LYS A 72 -10.37 -11.97 -3.79
CA LYS A 72 -10.67 -13.32 -3.30
C LYS A 72 -9.80 -14.36 -4.01
N ARG A 73 -9.80 -14.36 -5.34
CA ARG A 73 -9.03 -15.34 -6.13
C ARG A 73 -7.52 -15.15 -5.93
N THR A 74 -7.04 -13.93 -5.72
CA THR A 74 -5.65 -13.66 -5.37
C THR A 74 -5.29 -14.33 -4.04
N VAL A 75 -6.11 -14.18 -3.00
CA VAL A 75 -5.85 -14.82 -1.69
C VAL A 75 -5.86 -16.34 -1.80
N ASP A 76 -6.81 -16.90 -2.56
CA ASP A 76 -6.90 -18.34 -2.78
C ASP A 76 -5.65 -18.85 -3.51
N TYR A 77 -5.20 -18.14 -4.55
CA TYR A 77 -3.97 -18.48 -5.27
C TYR A 77 -2.73 -18.38 -4.38
N MET A 78 -2.60 -17.36 -3.53
CA MET A 78 -1.48 -17.27 -2.57
C MET A 78 -1.43 -18.48 -1.63
N ARG A 79 -2.59 -18.97 -1.16
CA ARG A 79 -2.65 -20.18 -0.32
C ARG A 79 -2.24 -21.42 -1.10
N GLU A 80 -2.70 -21.57 -2.34
CA GLU A 80 -2.29 -22.66 -3.24
C GLU A 80 -0.76 -22.66 -3.41
N GLN A 81 -0.15 -21.51 -3.70
CA GLN A 81 1.30 -21.37 -3.87
C GLN A 81 2.10 -21.70 -2.60
N LEU A 82 1.59 -21.38 -1.41
CA LEU A 82 2.25 -21.76 -0.15
C LEU A 82 2.25 -23.28 0.06
N VAL A 83 1.13 -23.95 -0.26
CA VAL A 83 1.03 -25.41 -0.18
C VAL A 83 1.95 -26.07 -1.20
N GLU A 84 1.96 -25.58 -2.45
CA GLU A 84 2.85 -26.08 -3.49
C GLU A 84 4.33 -25.91 -3.11
N ARG A 85 4.70 -24.75 -2.54
CA ARG A 85 6.05 -24.51 -2.02
C ARG A 85 6.42 -25.53 -0.95
N GLN A 86 5.56 -25.77 0.03
CA GLN A 86 5.82 -26.75 1.08
C GLN A 86 6.01 -28.17 0.50
N ALA A 87 5.14 -28.57 -0.42
CA ALA A 87 5.26 -29.87 -1.10
C ALA A 87 6.56 -29.99 -1.92
N MET A 88 7.02 -28.90 -2.57
CA MET A 88 8.29 -28.90 -3.29
C MET A 88 9.48 -29.05 -2.35
N ILE A 89 9.46 -28.38 -1.20
CA ILE A 89 10.52 -28.49 -0.18
C ILE A 89 10.61 -29.93 0.32
N GLU A 90 9.49 -30.54 0.68
CA GLU A 90 9.43 -31.92 1.15
C GLU A 90 9.97 -32.90 0.10
N ARG A 91 9.64 -32.71 -1.19
CA ARG A 91 10.19 -33.54 -2.27
C ARG A 91 11.70 -33.39 -2.41
N ILE A 92 12.24 -32.18 -2.28
CA ILE A 92 13.69 -31.94 -2.35
C ILE A 92 14.39 -32.66 -1.18
N GLU A 93 13.85 -32.55 0.03
CA GLU A 93 14.40 -33.21 1.22
C GLU A 93 14.34 -34.74 1.12
N GLN A 94 13.22 -35.29 0.61
CA GLN A 94 13.09 -36.73 0.36
C GLN A 94 14.07 -37.24 -0.70
N ALA A 95 14.39 -36.42 -1.69
CA ALA A 95 15.41 -36.73 -2.69
C ALA A 95 16.86 -36.57 -2.16
N GLY A 96 17.04 -36.22 -0.88
CA GLY A 96 18.34 -36.01 -0.25
C GLY A 96 18.95 -34.64 -0.50
N GLY A 97 18.20 -33.69 -1.06
CA GLY A 97 18.60 -32.30 -1.24
C GLY A 97 18.40 -31.47 0.03
N GLY A 98 19.32 -30.54 0.30
CA GLY A 98 19.18 -29.59 1.40
C GLY A 98 18.45 -28.32 0.94
N VAL A 99 17.41 -27.91 1.66
CA VAL A 99 16.73 -26.62 1.45
C VAL A 99 17.15 -25.63 2.54
N ASP A 100 17.55 -24.42 2.14
CA ASP A 100 17.88 -23.32 3.07
C ASP A 100 16.69 -23.02 3.99
N ASP A 101 16.93 -22.88 5.29
CA ASP A 101 15.90 -22.62 6.30
C ASP A 101 15.11 -21.32 6.04
N LYS A 102 15.68 -20.35 5.31
CA LYS A 102 14.97 -19.15 4.86
C LYS A 102 13.83 -19.48 3.90
N LEU A 103 13.95 -20.58 3.16
CA LEU A 103 12.94 -21.06 2.22
C LEU A 103 11.93 -22.01 2.87
N LYS A 104 12.05 -22.31 4.18
CA LYS A 104 11.09 -23.16 4.91
C LYS A 104 10.06 -22.38 5.73
N ARG A 105 10.27 -21.08 5.89
CA ARG A 105 9.36 -20.16 6.58
C ARG A 105 8.39 -19.51 5.61
#